data_AF-A0A3D2EG82-F1
#
_entry.id   AF-A0A3D2EG82-F1
#
_cell.length_a   1.000
_cell.length_b   1.000
_cell.length_c   1.000
_cell.angle_alpha   90.00
_cell.angle_beta   90.00
_cell.angle_gamma   90.00
#
_symmetry.space_group_name_H-M   'P 1'
#
loop_
_entity.id
_entity.type
_entity.pdbx_description
1 polymer ?
#
loop_
_entity_poly.entity_id
_entity_poly.type
_entity_poly.pdbx_seq_one_letter_code
_entity_poly.pdbx_strand_id
1 'polypeptide(L)'
;MTKIEQYIYDWIKKNLGLLCVIAVTAIRLWICFYLRRFESGDFHQDLQPWFEEIKANGGWQAMKQQVGNYNILYQMIIAGMTYLPFKALYLYKGLSIFFDFLLAGACGLLVCRLRDSEAQMLFAGVYAAVLLLPVTYLNSAAWAQCDSIYIAFVIMALCFLFEKKYVPSFLLLGVALAFKMQMIFILPFFLCILQS
;
A
#
# COMPACT_ATOMS: atom_id res chain seq x y z
N MET A 1 26.01 6.97 -35.12
CA MET A 1 24.71 6.34 -34.86
C MET A 1 23.87 6.42 -36.13
N THR A 2 23.22 5.34 -36.51
CA THR A 2 22.26 5.34 -37.64
C THR A 2 21.03 6.19 -37.29
N LYS A 3 20.28 6.69 -38.30
CA LYS A 3 19.04 7.47 -38.06
C LYS A 3 18.01 6.69 -37.22
N ILE A 4 17.99 5.36 -37.37
CA ILE A 4 17.12 4.45 -36.61
C ILE A 4 17.56 4.39 -35.15
N GLU A 5 18.86 4.28 -34.86
CA GLU A 5 19.38 4.31 -33.49
C GLU A 5 19.07 5.62 -32.76
N GLN A 6 19.18 6.77 -33.44
CA GLN A 6 18.84 8.06 -32.85
C GLN A 6 17.35 8.16 -32.52
N TYR A 7 16.48 7.72 -33.43
CA TYR A 7 15.04 7.67 -33.17
C TYR A 7 14.68 6.79 -31.96
N ILE A 8 15.28 5.59 -31.89
CA ILE A 8 15.07 4.67 -30.76
C ILE A 8 15.59 5.30 -29.46
N TYR A 9 16.78 5.90 -29.48
CA TYR A 9 17.38 6.53 -28.31
C TYR A 9 16.52 7.68 -27.78
N ASP A 10 16.04 8.57 -28.65
CA ASP A 10 15.20 9.70 -28.25
C ASP A 10 13.84 9.22 -27.72
N TRP A 11 13.28 8.16 -28.30
CA TRP A 11 12.06 7.54 -27.79
C TRP A 11 12.24 6.93 -26.41
N ILE A 12 13.34 6.19 -26.18
CA ILE A 12 13.66 5.62 -24.86
C ILE A 12 13.84 6.73 -23.84
N LYS A 13 14.64 7.75 -24.17
CA LYS A 13 14.91 8.88 -23.26
C LYS A 13 13.62 9.60 -22.88
N LYS A 14 12.71 9.83 -23.83
CA LYS A 14 11.41 10.45 -23.59
C LYS A 14 10.50 9.60 -22.69
N ASN A 15 10.58 8.27 -22.78
CA ASN A 15 9.69 7.35 -22.06
C ASN A 15 10.37 6.67 -20.86
N LEU A 16 11.56 7.09 -20.46
CA LEU A 16 12.39 6.39 -19.49
C LEU A 16 11.68 6.22 -18.13
N GLY A 17 10.95 7.24 -17.66
CA GLY A 17 10.15 7.14 -16.42
C GLY A 17 9.07 6.06 -16.48
N LEU A 18 8.35 5.96 -17.61
CA LEU A 18 7.33 4.91 -17.81
C LEU A 18 7.97 3.52 -17.90
N LEU A 19 9.08 3.38 -18.63
CA LEU A 19 9.82 2.12 -18.72
C LEU A 19 10.31 1.67 -17.34
N CYS A 20 10.79 2.60 -16.50
CA CYS A 20 11.16 2.31 -15.11
C CYS A 20 9.96 1.80 -14.30
N VAL A 21 8.79 2.46 -14.36
CA VAL A 21 7.58 2.00 -13.65
C VAL A 21 7.19 0.58 -14.09
N ILE A 22 7.20 0.29 -15.40
CA ILE A 22 6.88 -1.05 -15.92
C ILE A 22 7.89 -2.08 -15.41
N ALA A 23 9.19 -1.80 -15.52
CA ALA A 23 10.24 -2.71 -15.10
C ALA A 23 10.18 -3.02 -13.60
N VAL A 24 10.01 -1.99 -12.76
CA VAL A 24 9.90 -2.15 -11.30
C VAL A 24 8.62 -2.90 -10.95
N THR A 25 7.50 -2.64 -11.61
CA THR A 25 6.27 -3.41 -11.42
C THR A 25 6.47 -4.89 -11.72
N ALA A 26 7.13 -5.21 -12.84
CA ALA A 26 7.43 -6.60 -13.20
C ALA A 26 8.35 -7.28 -12.18
N ILE A 27 9.41 -6.61 -11.74
CA ILE A 27 10.32 -7.11 -10.68
C ILE A 27 9.55 -7.32 -9.38
N ARG A 28 8.72 -6.35 -8.98
CA ARG A 28 7.91 -6.43 -7.76
C ARG A 28 6.97 -7.63 -7.79
N LEU A 29 6.25 -7.83 -8.89
CA LEU A 29 5.35 -8.96 -9.08
C LEU A 29 6.10 -10.30 -9.10
N TRP A 30 7.30 -10.34 -9.68
CA TRP A 30 8.15 -11.53 -9.65
C TRP A 30 8.57 -11.90 -8.23
N ILE A 31 8.99 -10.92 -7.42
CA ILE A 31 9.28 -11.11 -5.98
C ILE A 31 8.02 -11.64 -5.25
N CYS A 32 6.87 -11.02 -5.48
CA CYS A 32 5.59 -11.46 -4.88
C CYS A 32 5.26 -12.90 -5.28
N PHE A 33 5.46 -13.27 -6.54
CA PHE A 33 5.23 -14.61 -7.03
C PHE A 33 6.17 -15.61 -6.34
N TYR A 34 7.44 -15.28 -6.19
CA TYR A 34 8.42 -16.14 -5.50
C TYR A 34 8.04 -16.36 -4.03
N LEU A 35 7.64 -15.30 -3.33
CA LEU A 35 7.28 -15.35 -1.90
C LEU A 35 5.84 -15.82 -1.61
N ARG A 36 5.01 -16.06 -2.64
CA ARG A 36 3.57 -16.32 -2.47
C ARG A 36 3.23 -17.46 -1.51
N ARG A 37 4.10 -18.48 -1.44
CA ARG A 37 3.91 -19.69 -0.59
C ARG A 37 4.61 -19.62 0.76
N PHE A 38 5.37 -18.57 1.02
CA PHE A 38 6.01 -18.40 2.31
C PHE A 38 4.95 -18.11 3.38
N GLU A 39 4.98 -18.84 4.48
CA GLU A 39 4.06 -18.67 5.61
C GLU A 39 4.89 -18.14 6.79
N SER A 40 4.51 -16.97 7.32
CA SER A 40 5.19 -16.35 8.45
C SER A 40 4.71 -16.91 9.78
N GLY A 41 5.47 -16.65 10.85
CA GLY A 41 5.02 -16.92 12.22
C GLY A 41 3.68 -16.24 12.52
N ASP A 42 3.58 -14.95 12.24
CA ASP A 42 2.35 -14.15 12.36
C ASP A 42 1.19 -14.75 11.55
N PHE A 43 1.46 -15.33 10.37
CA PHE A 43 0.40 -15.97 9.60
C PHE A 43 -0.21 -17.15 10.35
N HIS A 44 0.62 -18.01 10.94
CA HIS A 44 0.15 -19.18 11.68
C HIS A 44 -0.42 -18.84 13.06
N GLN A 45 0.16 -17.86 13.74
CA GLN A 45 -0.21 -17.50 15.11
C GLN A 45 -1.46 -16.62 15.15
N ASP A 46 -1.64 -15.77 14.14
CA ASP A 46 -2.64 -14.71 14.17
C ASP A 46 -3.56 -14.75 12.93
N LEU A 47 -3.01 -14.49 11.73
CA LEU A 47 -3.84 -14.22 10.54
C LEU A 47 -4.73 -15.39 10.14
N GLN A 48 -4.19 -16.62 10.16
CA GLN A 48 -4.94 -17.80 9.81
C GLN A 48 -6.04 -18.11 10.84
N PRO A 49 -5.76 -18.19 12.15
CA PRO A 49 -6.79 -18.32 13.18
C PRO A 49 -7.91 -17.28 13.07
N TRP A 50 -7.57 -16.00 12.87
CA TRP A 50 -8.60 -14.96 12.75
C TRP A 50 -9.49 -15.15 11.53
N PHE A 51 -8.92 -15.52 10.39
CA PHE A 51 -9.68 -15.79 9.19
C PHE A 51 -10.62 -16.98 9.37
N GLU A 52 -10.14 -18.05 9.99
CA GLU A 52 -10.91 -19.27 10.25
C GLU A 52 -12.05 -19.00 11.24
N GLU A 53 -11.79 -18.27 12.32
CA GLU A 53 -12.80 -17.86 13.32
C GLU A 53 -13.88 -16.97 12.70
N ILE A 54 -13.48 -15.94 11.96
CA ILE A 54 -14.44 -15.05 11.26
C ILE A 54 -15.28 -15.84 10.27
N LYS A 55 -14.67 -16.77 9.52
CA LYS A 55 -15.38 -17.61 8.56
C LYS A 55 -16.36 -18.57 9.25
N ALA A 56 -15.94 -19.22 10.34
CA ALA A 56 -16.77 -20.13 11.12
C ALA A 56 -17.98 -19.42 11.74
N ASN A 57 -17.81 -18.17 12.15
CA ASN A 57 -18.86 -17.32 12.72
C ASN A 57 -19.71 -16.59 11.66
N GLY A 58 -19.69 -17.03 10.41
CA GLY A 58 -20.59 -16.52 9.35
C GLY A 58 -20.12 -15.23 8.67
N GLY A 59 -18.82 -14.93 8.69
CA GLY A 59 -18.23 -13.76 8.02
C GLY A 59 -18.63 -12.47 8.71
N TRP A 60 -19.57 -11.72 8.13
CA TRP A 60 -20.05 -10.46 8.71
C TRP A 60 -20.71 -10.63 10.09
N GLN A 61 -21.32 -11.79 10.36
CA GLN A 61 -21.93 -12.05 11.66
C GLN A 61 -20.90 -12.16 12.79
N ALA A 62 -19.63 -12.47 12.46
CA ALA A 62 -18.53 -12.53 13.41
C ALA A 62 -18.22 -11.15 14.03
N MET A 63 -18.61 -10.05 13.39
CA MET A 63 -18.35 -8.67 13.85
C MET A 63 -19.05 -8.32 15.17
N LYS A 64 -19.92 -9.20 15.69
CA LYS A 64 -20.51 -9.07 17.04
C LYS A 64 -19.49 -9.30 18.14
N GLN A 65 -18.36 -9.91 17.82
CA GLN A 65 -17.28 -10.24 18.74
C GLN A 65 -15.96 -9.74 18.14
N GLN A 66 -15.03 -9.34 19.01
CA GLN A 66 -13.70 -8.92 18.60
C GLN A 66 -12.87 -10.17 18.32
N VAL A 67 -12.45 -10.35 17.06
CA VAL A 67 -11.52 -11.41 16.66
C VAL A 67 -10.12 -10.83 16.49
N GLY A 68 -9.18 -11.33 17.30
CA GLY A 68 -7.80 -10.86 17.30
C GLY A 68 -7.60 -9.46 17.90
N ASN A 69 -6.42 -8.90 17.66
CA ASN A 69 -5.99 -7.62 18.24
C ASN A 69 -6.01 -6.44 17.25
N TYR A 70 -6.44 -6.66 16.00
CA TYR A 70 -6.61 -5.58 15.03
C TYR A 70 -7.94 -4.85 15.21
N ASN A 71 -7.97 -3.60 14.77
CA ASN A 71 -9.17 -2.79 14.79
C ASN A 71 -10.29 -3.37 13.92
N ILE A 72 -11.54 -3.00 14.24
CA ILE A 72 -12.75 -3.50 13.58
C ILE A 72 -12.73 -3.29 12.06
N LEU A 73 -12.12 -2.21 11.56
CA LEU A 73 -12.04 -1.95 10.12
C LEU A 73 -11.28 -3.05 9.38
N TYR A 74 -10.19 -3.57 9.98
CA TYR A 74 -9.45 -4.66 9.36
C TYR A 74 -10.22 -5.98 9.45
N GLN A 75 -10.87 -6.26 10.57
CA GLN A 75 -11.74 -7.43 10.72
C GLN A 75 -12.90 -7.42 9.71
N MET A 76 -13.48 -6.25 9.42
CA MET A 76 -14.47 -6.12 8.36
C MET A 76 -13.89 -6.50 6.99
N ILE A 77 -12.67 -6.09 6.68
CA ILE A 77 -12.02 -6.49 5.42
C ILE A 77 -11.80 -8.01 5.40
N ILE A 78 -11.36 -8.61 6.51
CA ILE A 78 -11.20 -10.07 6.63
C ILE A 78 -12.54 -10.78 6.42
N ALA A 79 -13.62 -10.32 7.07
CA ALA A 79 -14.95 -10.85 6.88
C ALA A 79 -15.38 -10.82 5.42
N GLY A 80 -15.16 -9.71 4.71
CA GLY A 80 -15.39 -9.62 3.26
C GLY A 80 -14.56 -10.63 2.46
N MET A 81 -13.28 -10.81 2.81
CA MET A 81 -12.40 -11.79 2.17
C MET A 81 -12.85 -13.25 2.39
N THR A 82 -13.54 -13.56 3.50
CA THR A 82 -13.99 -14.94 3.78
C THR A 82 -15.03 -15.48 2.79
N TYR A 83 -15.71 -14.60 2.04
CA TYR A 83 -16.65 -14.98 0.98
C TYR A 83 -15.97 -15.37 -0.33
N LEU A 84 -14.67 -15.12 -0.48
CA LEU A 84 -13.92 -15.42 -1.69
C LEU A 84 -13.43 -16.88 -1.69
N PRO A 85 -13.42 -17.57 -2.85
CA PRO A 85 -13.03 -18.98 -2.95
C PRO A 85 -11.49 -19.17 -3.00
N PHE A 86 -10.74 -18.41 -2.20
CA PHE A 86 -9.28 -18.46 -2.17
C PHE A 86 -8.74 -18.76 -0.77
N LYS A 87 -7.48 -19.22 -0.68
CA LYS A 87 -6.80 -19.44 0.61
C LYS A 87 -6.54 -18.11 1.31
N ALA A 88 -6.71 -18.09 2.64
CA ALA A 88 -6.47 -16.92 3.49
C ALA A 88 -5.11 -16.25 3.21
N LEU A 89 -4.03 -17.05 3.12
CA LEU A 89 -2.69 -16.56 2.80
C LEU A 89 -2.64 -15.67 1.55
N TYR A 90 -3.28 -16.09 0.46
CA TYR A 90 -3.27 -15.34 -0.80
C TYR A 90 -4.15 -14.09 -0.73
N LEU A 91 -5.22 -14.14 0.05
CA LEU A 91 -6.11 -13.00 0.26
C LEU A 91 -5.42 -11.90 1.06
N TYR A 92 -4.79 -12.24 2.19
CA TYR A 92 -4.00 -11.30 2.98
C TYR A 92 -2.85 -10.70 2.18
N LYS A 93 -2.03 -11.54 1.54
CA LYS A 93 -0.92 -11.05 0.70
C LYS A 93 -1.40 -10.19 -0.45
N GLY A 94 -2.47 -10.59 -1.13
CA GLY A 94 -3.05 -9.83 -2.23
C GLY A 94 -3.50 -8.44 -1.79
N LEU A 95 -4.20 -8.36 -0.65
CA LEU A 95 -4.61 -7.10 -0.05
C LEU A 95 -3.40 -6.21 0.27
N SER A 96 -2.39 -6.74 0.96
CA SER A 96 -1.20 -5.97 1.33
C SER A 96 -0.38 -5.52 0.12
N ILE A 97 -0.20 -6.40 -0.88
CA ILE A 97 0.51 -6.07 -2.13
C ILE A 97 -0.24 -4.98 -2.90
N PHE A 98 -1.57 -5.03 -2.96
CA PHE A 98 -2.36 -3.97 -3.59
C PHE A 98 -2.10 -2.60 -2.94
N PHE A 99 -2.05 -2.56 -1.60
CA PHE A 99 -1.78 -1.31 -0.89
C PHE A 99 -0.33 -0.86 -0.98
N ASP A 100 0.65 -1.73 -1.22
CA ASP A 100 2.01 -1.30 -1.56
C ASP A 100 2.06 -0.50 -2.86
N PHE A 101 1.32 -0.94 -3.88
CA PHE A 101 1.22 -0.22 -5.15
C PHE A 101 0.48 1.11 -4.99
N LEU A 102 -0.59 1.12 -4.18
CA LEU A 102 -1.30 2.35 -3.87
C LEU A 102 -0.40 3.33 -3.09
N LEU A 103 0.34 2.85 -2.10
CA LEU A 103 1.32 3.62 -1.35
C LEU A 103 2.41 4.20 -2.25
N ALA A 104 3.02 3.37 -3.10
CA ALA A 104 4.06 3.81 -4.03
C ALA A 104 3.56 4.90 -4.98
N GLY A 105 2.34 4.74 -5.52
CA GLY A 105 1.69 5.75 -6.35
C GLY A 105 1.39 7.03 -5.57
N ALA A 106 0.85 6.93 -4.35
CA ALA A 106 0.55 8.09 -3.51
C ALA A 106 1.82 8.86 -3.13
N CYS A 107 2.91 8.18 -2.78
CA CYS A 107 4.21 8.80 -2.50
C CYS A 107 4.77 9.51 -3.73
N GLY A 108 4.75 8.85 -4.90
CA GLY A 108 5.19 9.48 -6.15
C GLY A 108 4.37 10.74 -6.46
N LEU A 109 3.05 10.66 -6.36
CA LEU A 109 2.14 11.78 -6.57
C LEU A 109 2.37 12.92 -5.58
N LEU A 110 2.69 12.62 -4.33
CA LEU A 110 3.01 13.62 -3.31
C LEU A 110 4.28 14.39 -3.69
N VAL A 111 5.36 13.68 -4.01
CA VAL A 111 6.65 14.31 -4.34
C VAL A 111 6.55 15.14 -5.62
N CYS A 112 5.81 14.68 -6.64
CA CYS A 112 5.56 15.46 -7.85
C CYS A 112 4.76 16.74 -7.60
N ARG A 113 3.89 16.78 -6.59
CA ARG A 113 3.18 18.02 -6.21
C ARG A 113 4.07 18.99 -5.45
N LEU A 114 5.07 18.48 -4.71
CA LEU A 114 6.01 19.29 -3.93
C LEU A 114 7.20 19.81 -4.76
N ARG A 115 7.28 19.46 -6.05
CA ARG A 115 8.38 19.83 -6.96
C ARG A 115 7.83 20.26 -8.32
N ASP A 116 8.18 21.46 -8.77
CA ASP A 116 7.81 22.01 -10.09
C ASP A 116 8.61 21.42 -11.28
N SER A 117 9.21 20.23 -11.14
CA SER A 117 10.15 19.67 -12.14
C SER A 117 9.80 18.25 -12.59
N GLU A 118 10.28 17.85 -13.78
CA GLU A 118 10.17 16.53 -14.45
C GLU A 118 9.37 15.46 -13.68
N ALA A 119 8.04 15.62 -13.69
CA ALA A 119 7.13 14.85 -12.86
C ALA A 119 7.27 13.33 -13.05
N GLN A 120 7.61 12.88 -14.27
CA GLN A 120 7.63 11.44 -14.59
C GLN A 120 8.84 10.69 -14.02
N MET A 121 10.05 11.25 -14.11
CA MET A 121 11.24 10.58 -13.61
C MET A 121 11.26 10.56 -12.08
N LEU A 122 10.87 11.67 -11.47
CA LEU A 122 10.75 11.79 -10.02
C LEU A 122 9.71 10.81 -9.46
N PHE A 123 8.54 10.72 -10.10
CA PHE A 123 7.53 9.71 -9.77
C PHE A 123 8.10 8.30 -9.86
N ALA A 124 8.75 7.96 -10.97
CA ALA A 124 9.30 6.63 -11.21
C ALA A 124 10.36 6.26 -10.15
N GLY A 125 11.22 7.20 -9.76
CA GLY A 125 12.23 7.00 -8.73
C GLY A 125 11.61 6.72 -7.35
N VAL A 126 10.61 7.51 -6.93
CA VAL A 126 9.92 7.30 -5.65
C VAL A 126 9.11 6.00 -5.66
N TYR A 127 8.40 5.73 -6.75
CA TYR A 127 7.66 4.50 -6.95
C TYR A 127 8.57 3.27 -6.82
N ALA A 128 9.74 3.32 -7.46
CA ALA A 128 10.74 2.27 -7.38
C ALA A 128 11.28 2.10 -5.95
N ALA A 129 11.63 3.20 -5.29
CA ALA A 129 12.15 3.19 -3.93
C ALA A 129 11.17 2.55 -2.94
N VAL A 130 9.88 2.88 -3.03
CA VAL A 130 8.85 2.32 -2.14
C VAL A 130 8.66 0.82 -2.37
N LEU A 131 8.52 0.39 -3.63
CA LEU A 131 8.23 -1.01 -3.95
C LEU A 131 9.41 -1.96 -3.78
N LEU A 132 10.63 -1.48 -3.97
CA LEU A 132 11.85 -2.29 -3.87
C LEU A 132 12.51 -2.20 -2.49
N LEU A 133 11.97 -1.40 -1.57
CA LEU A 133 12.44 -1.37 -0.19
C LEU A 133 12.23 -2.74 0.47
N PRO A 134 13.27 -3.34 1.09
CA PRO A 134 13.16 -4.63 1.77
C PRO A 134 12.02 -4.70 2.78
N VAL A 135 11.85 -3.63 3.56
CA VAL A 135 10.81 -3.57 4.58
C VAL A 135 9.41 -3.63 3.95
N THR A 136 9.17 -2.92 2.84
CA THR A 136 7.87 -2.92 2.16
C THR A 136 7.53 -4.30 1.62
N TYR A 137 8.44 -4.92 0.86
CA TYR A 137 8.11 -6.20 0.24
C TYR A 137 8.10 -7.37 1.21
N LEU A 138 8.92 -7.34 2.28
CA LEU A 138 8.87 -8.36 3.32
C LEU A 138 7.57 -8.27 4.12
N ASN A 139 7.14 -7.05 4.48
CA ASN A 139 5.89 -6.82 5.20
C ASN A 139 4.70 -7.44 4.47
N SER A 140 4.52 -7.12 3.19
CA SER A 140 3.36 -7.58 2.43
C SER A 140 3.54 -8.98 1.82
N ALA A 141 4.61 -9.21 1.04
CA ALA A 141 4.73 -10.42 0.22
C ALA A 141 5.28 -11.62 1.00
N ALA A 142 6.14 -11.40 1.99
CA ALA A 142 6.58 -12.48 2.88
C ALA A 142 5.59 -12.65 4.03
N TRP A 143 5.37 -11.62 4.84
CA TRP A 143 4.69 -11.75 6.13
C TRP A 143 3.18 -11.56 6.09
N ALA A 144 2.61 -11.12 4.95
CA ALA A 144 1.19 -10.83 4.81
C ALA A 144 0.67 -9.77 5.80
N GLN A 145 1.56 -8.92 6.33
CA GLN A 145 1.24 -7.79 7.18
C GLN A 145 0.63 -6.65 6.35
N CYS A 146 -0.09 -5.76 7.02
CA CYS A 146 -0.96 -4.75 6.39
C CYS A 146 -0.52 -3.30 6.65
N ASP A 147 0.76 -3.08 6.91
CA ASP A 147 1.26 -1.74 7.26
C ASP A 147 1.10 -0.73 6.13
N SER A 148 1.25 -1.16 4.88
CA SER A 148 1.07 -0.28 3.72
C SER A 148 -0.35 0.29 3.60
N ILE A 149 -1.35 -0.34 4.22
CA ILE A 149 -2.75 0.12 4.16
C ILE A 149 -2.92 1.46 4.84
N TYR A 150 -2.63 1.55 6.14
CA TYR A 150 -2.79 2.81 6.87
C TYR A 150 -1.80 3.86 6.37
N ILE A 151 -0.57 3.47 5.98
CA ILE A 151 0.41 4.41 5.44
C ILE A 151 -0.09 4.99 4.11
N ALA A 152 -0.67 4.20 3.21
CA ALA A 152 -1.24 4.71 1.96
C ALA A 152 -2.31 5.79 2.24
N PHE A 153 -3.20 5.53 3.19
CA PHE A 153 -4.20 6.52 3.61
C PHE A 153 -3.59 7.78 4.23
N VAL A 154 -2.53 7.65 5.04
CA VAL A 154 -1.78 8.79 5.59
C VAL A 154 -1.15 9.63 4.47
N ILE A 155 -0.49 9.00 3.49
CA ILE A 155 0.13 9.73 2.37
C ILE A 155 -0.92 10.40 1.49
N MET A 156 -2.05 9.74 1.20
CA MET A 156 -3.15 10.36 0.49
C MET A 156 -3.77 11.53 1.28
N ALA A 157 -3.90 11.39 2.60
CA ALA A 157 -4.34 12.48 3.48
C ALA A 157 -3.39 13.69 3.41
N LEU A 158 -2.07 13.45 3.36
CA LEU A 158 -1.07 14.51 3.16
C LEU A 158 -1.20 15.19 1.80
N CYS A 159 -1.45 14.45 0.72
CA CYS A 159 -1.71 15.05 -0.60
C CYS A 159 -2.86 16.06 -0.54
N PHE A 160 -3.98 15.69 0.09
CA PHE A 160 -5.11 16.61 0.26
C PHE A 160 -4.82 17.76 1.23
N LEU A 161 -4.00 17.52 2.26
CA LEU A 161 -3.59 18.56 3.20
C LEU A 161 -2.80 19.67 2.49
N PHE A 162 -1.80 19.31 1.67
CA PHE A 162 -1.03 20.29 0.90
C PHE A 162 -1.87 21.02 -0.16
N GLU A 163 -2.94 20.40 -0.65
CA GLU A 163 -3.93 21.05 -1.52
C GLU A 163 -4.95 21.92 -0.74
N LYS A 164 -4.80 22.10 0.58
CA LYS A 164 -5.76 22.80 1.47
C LYS A 164 -7.17 22.20 1.46
N LYS A 165 -7.31 20.93 1.09
CA LYS A 165 -8.56 20.17 1.09
C LYS A 165 -8.70 19.41 2.41
N TYR A 166 -9.05 20.13 3.48
CA TYR A 166 -9.02 19.58 4.83
C TYR A 166 -10.02 18.45 5.06
N VAL A 167 -11.26 18.57 4.55
CA VAL A 167 -12.29 17.54 4.74
C VAL A 167 -11.84 16.16 4.24
N PRO A 168 -11.45 15.97 2.97
CA PRO A 168 -10.98 14.65 2.51
C PRO A 168 -9.67 14.22 3.18
N SER A 169 -8.80 15.16 3.55
CA SER A 169 -7.56 14.86 4.29
C SER A 169 -7.86 14.20 5.64
N PHE A 170 -8.71 14.80 6.45
CA PHE A 170 -9.08 14.27 7.77
C PHE A 170 -9.95 13.02 7.70
N LEU A 171 -10.79 12.87 6.67
CA LEU A 171 -11.53 11.61 6.45
C LEU A 171 -10.56 10.44 6.23
N LEU A 172 -9.56 10.61 5.37
CA LEU A 172 -8.55 9.58 5.11
C LEU A 172 -7.68 9.32 6.34
N LEU A 173 -7.35 10.35 7.11
CA LEU A 173 -6.63 10.21 8.37
C LEU A 173 -7.45 9.40 9.40
N GLY A 174 -8.75 9.63 9.46
CA GLY A 174 -9.68 8.85 10.28
C GLY A 174 -9.76 7.38 9.83
N VAL A 175 -9.77 7.11 8.52
CA VAL A 175 -9.68 5.74 7.99
C VAL A 175 -8.35 5.08 8.39
N ALA A 176 -7.23 5.81 8.30
CA ALA A 176 -5.94 5.29 8.73
C ALA A 176 -5.91 4.97 10.25
N LEU A 177 -6.51 5.83 11.09
CA LEU A 177 -6.66 5.57 12.53
C LEU A 177 -7.50 4.33 12.80
N ALA A 178 -8.65 4.23 12.14
CA ALA A 178 -9.57 3.10 12.26
C ALA A 178 -8.91 1.81 11.81
N PHE A 179 -7.93 1.87 10.92
CA PHE A 179 -7.14 0.71 10.51
C PHE A 179 -6.05 0.35 11.52
N LYS A 180 -5.23 1.32 11.94
CA LYS A 180 -4.07 1.08 12.81
C LYS A 180 -3.78 2.28 13.71
N MET A 181 -3.71 2.06 15.03
CA MET A 181 -3.52 3.11 16.03
C MET A 181 -2.19 3.85 15.87
N GLN A 182 -1.17 3.19 15.31
CA GLN A 182 0.14 3.78 15.00
C GLN A 182 0.06 4.97 14.04
N MET A 183 -1.08 5.19 13.36
CA MET A 183 -1.35 6.43 12.65
C MET A 183 -1.11 7.66 13.54
N ILE A 184 -1.42 7.60 14.85
CA ILE A 184 -1.34 8.73 15.79
C ILE A 184 0.00 9.48 15.77
N PHE A 185 1.10 8.79 15.42
CA PHE A 185 2.43 9.40 15.34
C PHE A 185 2.56 10.48 14.25
N ILE A 186 1.70 10.49 13.22
CA ILE A 186 1.71 11.53 12.19
C ILE A 186 0.89 12.77 12.58
N LEU A 187 0.05 12.67 13.60
CA LEU A 187 -0.86 13.75 13.97
C LEU A 187 -0.16 15.08 14.33
N PRO A 188 0.97 15.10 15.08
CA PRO A 188 1.69 16.34 15.36
C PRO A 188 2.10 17.09 14.09
N PHE A 189 2.51 16.36 13.04
CA PHE A 189 2.91 16.94 11.76
C PHE A 189 1.71 17.60 11.04
N PHE A 190 0.54 16.96 11.06
CA PHE A 190 -0.69 17.54 10.49
C PHE A 190 -1.07 18.86 11.18
N LEU A 191 -0.98 18.89 12.51
CA LEU A 191 -1.29 20.09 13.29
C LEU A 191 -0.33 21.25 13.00
N CYS A 192 0.95 20.99 12.78
CA CYS A 192 1.92 22.01 12.40
C CYS A 192 1.61 22.64 11.03
N ILE A 193 1.24 21.85 10.03
CA ILE A 193 0.93 22.35 8.68
C ILE A 193 -0.37 23.17 8.68
N LEU A 194 -1.35 22.84 9.51
CA LEU A 194 -2.59 23.61 9.61
C LEU A 194 -2.40 25.02 10.17
N GLN A 195 -1.28 25.26 10.86
CA GLN A 195 -0.93 26.55 11.45
C GLN A 195 -0.08 27.43 10.53
N SER A 196 0.42 26.90 9.40
CA SER A 196 1.27 27.59 8.42
C SER A 196 0.49 28.11 7.22
#